data_AF-A0A1M6T1Y2-F1
#
_entry.id   AF-A0A1M6T1Y2-F1
#
_cell.length_a   1.000
_cell.length_b   1.000
_cell.length_c   1.000
_cell.angle_alpha   90.00
_cell.angle_beta   90.00
_cell.angle_gamma   90.00
#
_symmetry.space_group_name_H-M   'P 1'
#
loop_
_entity.id
_entity.type
_entity.pdbx_description
1 polymer ?
#
loop_
_entity_poly.entity_id
_entity_poly.type
_entity_poly.pdbx_seq_one_letter_code
_entity_poly.pdbx_strand_id
1 'polypeptide(L)'
;MDLLLGSDDPNKDRYDFFKANVLFWLLGATDGHGKNFSVSLLLGGRFRMTPLYDVLTVQPTVDARQIERKYFKLAMNFGNSNHYKVSNIVGRHIVETGVQSGLSRAVVQGLFEELQETSHAIVEATFNQLQEDFPESLLASIDAR
;
A
#
# COMPACT_ATOMS: atom_id res chain seq x y z
N MET A 1 -14.92 2.68 3.56
CA MET A 1 -13.99 2.20 4.63
C MET A 1 -14.72 2.26 5.97
N ASP A 2 -15.94 1.72 6.01
CA ASP A 2 -16.94 2.21 6.97
C ASP A 2 -16.80 1.52 8.33
N LEU A 3 -16.32 0.28 8.32
CA LEU A 3 -15.97 -0.45 9.54
C LEU A 3 -15.05 0.40 10.43
N LEU A 4 -13.98 0.97 9.87
CA LEU A 4 -12.98 1.73 10.62
C LEU A 4 -13.51 3.04 11.23
N LEU A 5 -14.72 3.49 10.86
CA LEU A 5 -15.39 4.58 11.57
C LEU A 5 -15.72 4.22 13.04
N GLY A 6 -15.87 2.93 13.33
CA GLY A 6 -16.10 2.42 14.68
C GLY A 6 -14.82 2.11 15.48
N SER A 7 -13.64 2.37 14.93
CA SER A 7 -12.38 2.21 15.66
C SER A 7 -12.29 3.19 16.83
N ASP A 8 -11.48 2.88 17.83
CA ASP A 8 -11.08 3.81 18.88
C ASP A 8 -10.26 5.01 18.35
N ASP A 9 -9.64 4.89 17.17
CA ASP A 9 -9.03 6.02 16.43
C ASP A 9 -9.38 5.96 14.93
N PRO A 10 -10.59 6.41 14.56
CA PRO A 10 -11.08 6.29 13.20
C PRO A 10 -10.26 7.04 12.15
N ASN A 11 -9.69 8.19 12.53
CA ASN A 11 -8.93 9.01 11.59
C ASN A 11 -7.60 8.35 11.27
N LYS A 12 -6.89 7.87 12.30
CA LYS A 12 -5.63 7.17 12.12
C LYS A 12 -5.81 5.85 11.37
N ASP A 13 -6.75 5.01 11.79
CA ASP A 13 -6.89 3.68 11.17
C ASP A 13 -7.32 3.77 9.71
N ARG A 14 -8.19 4.72 9.35
CA ARG A 14 -8.58 4.95 7.95
C ARG A 14 -7.43 5.51 7.13
N TYR A 15 -6.62 6.41 7.70
CA TYR A 15 -5.43 6.94 7.05
C TYR A 15 -4.40 5.83 6.80
N ASP A 16 -4.07 5.04 7.82
CA ASP A 16 -3.08 3.97 7.74
C ASP A 16 -3.53 2.87 6.78
N PHE A 17 -4.80 2.48 6.80
CA PHE A 17 -5.35 1.51 5.83
C PHE A 17 -5.25 2.01 4.39
N PHE A 18 -5.60 3.28 4.15
CA PHE A 18 -5.51 3.87 2.82
C PHE A 18 -4.05 4.00 2.35
N LYS A 19 -3.16 4.48 3.24
CA LYS A 19 -1.71 4.57 3.00
C LYS A 19 -1.12 3.19 2.68
N ALA A 20 -1.53 2.14 3.39
CA ALA A 20 -1.09 0.78 3.12
C ALA A 20 -1.42 0.35 1.68
N ASN A 21 -2.64 0.61 1.21
CA ASN A 21 -3.04 0.28 -0.16
C ASN A 21 -2.25 1.07 -1.22
N VAL A 22 -1.92 2.34 -0.96
CA VAL A 22 -1.04 3.14 -1.82
C VAL A 22 0.38 2.56 -1.84
N LEU A 23 0.90 2.16 -0.67
CA LEU A 23 2.21 1.51 -0.57
C LEU A 23 2.23 0.15 -1.28
N PHE A 24 1.16 -0.64 -1.22
CA PHE A 24 1.06 -1.89 -1.98
C PHE A 24 1.11 -1.65 -3.49
N TRP A 25 0.47 -0.57 -3.96
CA TRP A 25 0.62 -0.15 -5.34
C TRP A 25 2.06 0.27 -5.67
N LEU A 26 2.70 1.08 -4.82
CA LEU A 26 4.08 1.54 -5.03
C LEU A 26 5.10 0.40 -4.99
N LEU A 27 4.91 -0.60 -4.14
CA LEU A 27 5.84 -1.72 -3.99
C LEU A 27 5.52 -2.88 -4.96
N GLY A 28 4.41 -2.83 -5.68
CA GLY A 28 3.94 -3.98 -6.45
C GLY A 28 3.57 -5.17 -5.56
N ALA A 29 3.03 -4.91 -4.37
CA ALA A 29 2.56 -5.94 -3.45
C ALA A 29 1.13 -6.34 -3.79
N THR A 30 0.97 -7.46 -4.49
CA THR A 30 -0.33 -7.82 -5.09
C THR A 30 -1.28 -8.56 -4.16
N ASP A 31 -0.79 -9.14 -3.06
CA ASP A 31 -1.56 -10.01 -2.17
C ASP A 31 -2.20 -9.30 -0.97
N GLY A 32 -2.29 -7.96 -1.01
CA GLY A 32 -2.91 -7.14 0.05
C GLY A 32 -4.43 -7.28 0.13
N HIS A 33 -4.97 -8.49 0.28
CA HIS A 33 -6.40 -8.75 0.39
C HIS A 33 -6.90 -8.61 1.83
N GLY A 34 -8.23 -8.68 2.04
CA GLY A 34 -8.85 -8.39 3.34
C GLY A 34 -8.37 -9.24 4.52
N LYS A 35 -7.77 -10.42 4.28
CA LYS A 35 -7.20 -11.25 5.35
C LYS A 35 -5.83 -10.81 5.83
N ASN A 36 -5.13 -9.90 5.12
CA ASN A 36 -3.83 -9.34 5.52
C ASN A 36 -4.00 -8.12 6.44
N PHE A 37 -5.25 -7.79 6.78
CA PHE A 37 -5.60 -6.76 7.72
C PHE A 37 -6.29 -7.39 8.93
N SER A 38 -6.01 -6.87 10.12
CA SER A 38 -6.63 -7.35 11.34
C SER A 38 -6.96 -6.20 12.27
N VAL A 39 -7.84 -6.49 13.22
CA VAL A 39 -8.23 -5.57 14.28
C VAL A 39 -8.01 -6.23 15.63
N SER A 40 -7.48 -5.47 16.57
CA SER A 40 -7.41 -5.84 17.98
C SER A 40 -8.76 -5.55 18.62
N LEU A 41 -9.34 -6.56 19.29
CA LEU A 41 -10.59 -6.39 20.04
C LEU A 41 -10.29 -5.90 21.46
N LEU A 42 -10.98 -4.85 21.87
CA LEU A 42 -10.85 -4.18 23.15
C LEU A 42 -12.16 -4.31 23.94
N LEU A 43 -12.07 -4.06 25.26
CA LEU A 43 -13.24 -4.11 26.15
C LEU A 43 -14.37 -3.21 25.66
N GLY A 44 -15.60 -3.72 25.74
CA GLY A 44 -16.81 -2.97 25.38
C GLY A 44 -17.13 -2.94 23.89
N GLY A 45 -16.66 -3.91 23.10
CA GLY A 45 -16.90 -3.95 21.65
C GLY A 45 -16.06 -2.96 20.85
N ARG A 46 -15.10 -2.31 21.51
CA ARG A 46 -14.13 -1.40 20.91
C ARG A 46 -13.08 -2.18 20.11
N PHE A 47 -12.45 -1.54 19.14
CA PHE A 47 -11.34 -2.14 18.41
C PHE A 47 -10.40 -1.10 17.82
N ARG A 48 -9.22 -1.54 17.37
CA ARG A 48 -8.25 -0.75 16.59
C ARG A 48 -7.58 -1.60 15.53
N MET A 49 -7.09 -1.00 14.47
CA MET A 49 -6.29 -1.71 13.46
C MET A 49 -4.98 -2.23 14.08
N THR A 50 -4.57 -3.43 13.69
CA THR A 50 -3.25 -3.98 14.04
C THR A 50 -2.16 -3.40 13.12
N PRO A 51 -0.86 -3.53 13.48
CA PRO A 51 0.21 -3.35 12.51
C PRO A 51 -0.01 -4.21 11.25
N LEU A 52 0.50 -3.72 10.12
CA LEU A 52 0.48 -4.44 8.84
C LEU A 52 1.43 -5.65 8.89
N TYR A 53 1.08 -6.70 8.16
CA TYR A 53 1.88 -7.91 8.01
C TYR A 53 1.68 -8.49 6.60
N ASP A 54 2.44 -9.53 6.26
CA ASP A 54 2.38 -10.22 4.96
C ASP A 54 2.47 -9.27 3.75
N VAL A 55 3.46 -8.38 3.80
CA VAL A 55 3.78 -7.46 2.70
C VAL A 55 4.90 -8.07 1.86
N LEU A 56 4.56 -8.48 0.63
CA LEU A 56 5.49 -9.09 -0.30
C LEU A 56 5.34 -8.45 -1.68
N THR A 57 6.46 -8.06 -2.29
CA THR A 57 6.50 -7.57 -3.68
C THR A 57 6.58 -8.72 -4.66
N VAL A 58 5.88 -8.62 -5.79
CA VAL A 58 6.09 -9.50 -6.96
C VAL A 58 6.91 -8.84 -8.06
N GLN A 59 7.42 -7.62 -7.82
CA GLN A 59 8.15 -6.82 -8.81
C GLN A 59 9.34 -7.56 -9.44
N PRO A 60 10.22 -8.27 -8.70
CA PRO A 60 11.33 -9.01 -9.32
C PRO A 60 10.88 -10.07 -10.32
N THR A 61 9.77 -10.76 -10.01
CA THR A 61 9.17 -11.76 -10.90
C THR A 61 8.60 -11.12 -12.17
N VAL A 62 8.05 -9.91 -12.07
CA VAL A 62 7.60 -9.11 -13.23
C VAL A 62 8.79 -8.71 -14.10
N ASP A 63 9.86 -8.20 -13.49
CA ASP A 63 11.05 -7.72 -14.20
C ASP A 63 11.77 -8.87 -14.92
N ALA A 64 11.85 -10.03 -14.27
CA ALA A 64 12.35 -11.27 -14.85
C ALA A 64 11.42 -11.88 -15.93
N ARG A 65 10.27 -11.23 -16.22
CA ARG A 65 9.24 -11.69 -17.18
C ARG A 65 8.70 -13.10 -16.89
N GLN A 66 8.76 -13.52 -15.63
CA GLN A 66 8.26 -14.82 -15.17
C GLN A 66 6.74 -14.81 -14.96
N ILE A 67 6.14 -13.63 -14.85
CA ILE A 67 4.69 -13.44 -14.90
C ILE A 67 4.30 -12.45 -16.00
N GLU A 68 3.21 -12.75 -16.71
CA GLU A 68 2.67 -11.81 -17.67
C GLU A 68 2.12 -10.57 -16.96
N ARG A 69 2.39 -9.37 -17.51
CA ARG A 69 1.89 -8.08 -16.96
C ARG A 69 0.37 -8.05 -16.72
N LYS A 70 -0.42 -8.86 -17.45
CA LYS A 70 -1.88 -8.95 -17.26
C LYS A 70 -2.27 -9.57 -15.91
N TYR A 71 -1.37 -10.33 -15.28
CA TYR A 71 -1.55 -10.92 -13.96
C TYR A 71 -0.98 -10.04 -12.83
N PHE A 72 -0.22 -8.99 -13.16
CA PHE A 72 0.28 -8.03 -12.17
C PHE A 72 -0.81 -7.05 -11.73
N LYS A 73 -1.64 -7.52 -10.80
CA LYS A 73 -2.86 -6.87 -10.32
C LYS A 73 -2.88 -6.84 -8.80
N LEU A 74 -3.31 -5.72 -8.22
CA LEU A 74 -3.57 -5.61 -6.79
C LEU A 74 -4.82 -6.42 -6.41
N ALA A 75 -4.89 -6.84 -5.15
CA ALA A 75 -6.08 -7.47 -4.59
C ALA A 75 -7.25 -6.47 -4.43
N MET A 76 -6.95 -5.22 -4.07
CA MET A 76 -7.92 -4.13 -3.95
C MET A 76 -7.72 -3.12 -5.08
N ASN A 77 -8.81 -2.59 -5.64
CA ASN A 77 -8.77 -1.71 -6.80
C ASN A 77 -8.72 -0.22 -6.42
N PHE A 78 -8.42 0.61 -7.42
CA PHE A 78 -8.52 2.07 -7.33
C PHE A 78 -9.38 2.67 -8.45
N GLY A 79 -9.87 3.88 -8.21
CA GLY A 79 -10.65 4.70 -9.14
C GLY A 79 -12.11 4.27 -9.31
N ASN A 80 -12.86 5.11 -10.02
CA ASN A 80 -14.29 4.89 -10.26
C ASN A 80 -14.59 3.65 -11.13
N SER A 81 -13.59 3.15 -11.86
CA SER A 81 -13.71 2.04 -12.82
C SER A 81 -12.96 0.79 -12.38
N ASN A 82 -12.72 0.62 -11.07
CA ASN A 82 -12.11 -0.58 -10.48
C ASN A 82 -10.79 -1.00 -11.17
N HIS A 83 -9.80 -0.12 -11.20
CA HIS A 83 -8.48 -0.42 -11.76
C HIS A 83 -7.69 -1.34 -10.83
N TYR A 84 -7.48 -2.59 -11.25
CA TYR A 84 -6.67 -3.58 -10.53
C TYR A 84 -5.22 -3.67 -11.02
N LYS A 85 -4.99 -3.48 -12.33
CA LYS A 85 -3.67 -3.65 -12.93
C LYS A 85 -2.75 -2.55 -12.42
N VAL A 86 -1.60 -2.93 -11.87
CA VAL A 86 -0.64 -1.99 -11.27
C VAL A 86 -0.23 -0.91 -12.28
N SER A 87 -0.01 -1.29 -13.54
CA SER A 87 0.35 -0.38 -14.64
C SER A 87 -0.75 0.60 -15.07
N ASN A 88 -2.00 0.35 -14.69
CA ASN A 88 -3.15 1.18 -15.10
C ASN A 88 -3.60 2.14 -13.99
N ILE A 89 -3.07 1.97 -12.78
CA ILE A 89 -3.37 2.85 -11.65
C ILE A 89 -2.47 4.08 -11.76
N VAL A 90 -3.08 5.26 -11.65
CA VAL A 90 -2.42 6.56 -11.67
C VAL A 90 -2.98 7.42 -10.54
N GLY A 91 -2.30 8.51 -10.18
CA GLY A 91 -2.65 9.34 -9.02
C GLY A 91 -4.13 9.75 -8.93
N ARG A 92 -4.77 10.08 -10.06
CA ARG A 92 -6.21 10.41 -10.08
C ARG A 92 -7.10 9.28 -9.57
N HIS A 93 -6.78 8.01 -9.87
CA HIS A 93 -7.58 6.85 -9.43
C HIS A 93 -7.48 6.67 -7.92
N ILE A 94 -6.30 6.96 -7.34
CA ILE A 94 -6.09 6.92 -5.90
C ILE A 94 -6.89 8.04 -5.22
N VAL A 95 -6.85 9.26 -5.76
CA VAL A 95 -7.66 10.38 -5.26
C VAL A 95 -9.15 10.07 -5.31
N GLU A 96 -9.64 9.50 -6.41
CA GLU A 96 -11.03 9.04 -6.55
C GLU A 96 -11.42 8.07 -5.43
N THR A 97 -10.64 7.00 -5.23
CA THR A 97 -10.92 6.01 -4.16
C THR A 97 -10.86 6.61 -2.77
N GLY A 98 -9.89 7.50 -2.49
CA GLY A 98 -9.77 8.17 -1.21
C GLY A 98 -11.01 8.99 -0.89
N VAL A 99 -11.48 9.78 -1.85
CA VAL A 99 -12.71 10.59 -1.72
C VAL A 99 -13.95 9.71 -1.56
N GLN A 100 -14.11 8.68 -2.41
CA GLN A 100 -15.22 7.73 -2.30
C GLN A 100 -15.26 6.99 -0.96
N SER A 101 -14.08 6.76 -0.38
CA SER A 101 -13.94 6.10 0.91
C SER A 101 -14.05 7.05 2.10
N GLY A 102 -14.37 8.33 1.84
CA GLY A 102 -14.66 9.36 2.83
C GLY A 102 -13.44 10.09 3.39
N LEU A 103 -12.28 10.07 2.72
CA LEU A 103 -11.15 10.95 3.01
C LEU A 103 -11.31 12.28 2.25
N SER A 104 -10.76 13.37 2.78
CA SER A 104 -10.71 14.63 2.04
C SER A 104 -9.61 14.60 0.98
N ARG A 105 -9.77 15.41 -0.07
CA ARG A 105 -8.72 15.58 -1.09
C ARG A 105 -7.40 16.06 -0.49
N ALA A 106 -7.46 16.94 0.51
CA ALA A 106 -6.28 17.45 1.21
C ALA A 106 -5.51 16.34 1.94
N VAL A 107 -6.21 15.40 2.58
CA VAL A 107 -5.57 14.25 3.25
C VAL A 107 -4.87 13.35 2.23
N VAL A 108 -5.52 13.06 1.09
CA VAL A 108 -4.90 12.23 0.05
C VAL A 108 -3.70 12.93 -0.58
N GLN A 109 -3.80 14.24 -0.80
CA GLN A 109 -2.69 15.04 -1.34
C GLN A 109 -1.51 15.08 -0.38
N GLY A 110 -1.75 15.32 0.91
CA GLY A 110 -0.71 15.30 1.94
C GLY A 110 -0.02 13.94 2.07
N LEU A 111 -0.74 12.83 1.84
CA LEU A 111 -0.13 11.50 1.77
C LEU A 111 0.87 11.40 0.60
N PHE A 112 0.53 11.91 -0.59
CA PHE A 112 1.45 11.89 -1.72
C PHE A 112 2.68 12.75 -1.47
N GLU A 113 2.50 13.93 -0.87
CA GLU A 113 3.60 14.82 -0.47
C GLU A 113 4.52 14.12 0.54
N GLU A 114 3.95 13.51 1.59
CA GLU A 114 4.70 12.74 2.58
C GLU A 114 5.54 11.63 1.92
N LEU A 115 4.93 10.83 1.03
CA LEU A 115 5.61 9.73 0.36
C LEU A 115 6.69 10.23 -0.60
N GLN A 116 6.45 11.32 -1.31
CA GLN A 116 7.43 11.92 -2.22
C GLN A 116 8.65 12.47 -1.46
N GLU A 117 8.42 13.12 -0.32
CA GLU A 117 9.48 13.72 0.50
C GLU A 117 10.33 12.67 1.23
N THR A 118 9.73 11.55 1.64
CA THR A 118 10.39 10.57 2.52
C THR A 118 10.89 9.31 1.83
N SER A 119 10.32 8.92 0.68
CA SER A 119 10.57 7.62 0.04
C SER A 119 12.05 7.35 -0.24
N HIS A 120 12.75 8.26 -0.93
CA HIS A 120 14.15 8.06 -1.29
C HIS A 120 15.04 7.81 -0.06
N ALA A 121 14.94 8.68 0.94
CA ALA A 121 15.74 8.56 2.16
C ALA A 121 15.41 7.28 2.95
N ILE A 122 14.14 6.85 2.99
CA ILE A 122 13.73 5.62 3.67
C ILE A 122 14.25 4.39 2.93
N VAL A 123 14.15 4.35 1.59
CA VAL A 123 14.64 3.22 0.78
C VAL A 123 16.16 3.07 0.95
N GLU A 124 16.90 4.17 0.80
CA GLU A 124 18.36 4.19 0.99
C GLU A 124 18.76 3.73 2.40
N ALA A 125 18.12 4.28 3.44
CA ALA A 125 18.38 3.89 4.82
C ALA A 125 18.03 2.43 5.10
N THR A 126 17.00 1.88 4.41
CA THR A 126 16.63 0.47 4.52
C THR A 126 17.68 -0.42 3.86
N PHE A 127 18.12 -0.08 2.65
CA PHE A 127 19.13 -0.85 1.93
C PHE A 127 20.46 -0.91 2.69
N ASN A 128 20.86 0.20 3.32
CA ASN A 128 22.07 0.27 4.15
C ASN A 128 22.01 -0.60 5.42
N GLN A 129 20.83 -1.08 5.83
CA GLN A 129 20.65 -1.95 6.99
C GLN A 129 20.61 -3.45 6.62
N LEU A 130 20.62 -3.78 5.33
CA LEU A 130 20.59 -5.16 4.87
C LEU A 130 21.95 -5.84 5.05
N GLN A 131 21.93 -7.17 5.17
CA GLN A 131 23.13 -7.98 5.26
C GLN A 131 23.87 -8.01 3.91
N GLU A 132 25.19 -8.24 3.92
CA GLU A 132 26.02 -8.25 2.71
C GLU A 132 25.59 -9.28 1.66
N ASP A 133 24.96 -10.38 2.08
CA ASP A 133 24.50 -11.47 1.21
C ASP A 133 23.04 -11.30 0.73
N PHE A 134 22.44 -10.12 0.96
CA PHE A 134 21.09 -9.86 0.51
C PHE A 134 21.00 -9.85 -1.03
N PRO A 135 19.97 -10.46 -1.66
CA PRO A 135 19.90 -10.59 -3.11
C PRO A 135 19.84 -9.24 -3.85
N GLU A 136 20.89 -8.87 -4.56
CA GLU A 136 20.98 -7.61 -5.32
C GLU A 136 19.86 -7.46 -6.36
N SER A 137 19.43 -8.57 -6.99
CA SER A 137 18.33 -8.56 -7.96
C SER A 137 17.00 -8.10 -7.34
N LEU A 138 16.79 -8.34 -6.03
CA LEU A 138 15.61 -7.86 -5.32
C LEU A 138 15.69 -6.35 -5.07
N LEU A 139 16.87 -5.85 -4.71
CA LEU A 139 17.10 -4.41 -4.48
C LEU A 139 16.94 -3.61 -5.76
N ALA A 140 17.59 -4.04 -6.85
CA ALA A 140 17.52 -3.38 -8.15
C ALA A 140 16.07 -3.28 -8.68
N SER A 141 15.26 -4.33 -8.46
CA SER A 141 13.84 -4.32 -8.84
C SER A 141 12.98 -3.34 -8.03
N ILE A 142 13.33 -3.09 -6.77
CA ILE A 142 12.58 -2.16 -5.90
C ILE A 142 13.02 -0.71 -6.17
N ASP A 143 14.32 -0.48 -6.37
CA ASP A 143 14.89 0.86 -6.59
C ASP A 143 14.53 1.47 -7.96
N ALA A 144 14.38 0.62 -8.99
CA ALA A 144 14.09 1.07 -10.34
C ALA A 144 12.65 1.59 -10.56
N ARG A 145 11.84 1.71 -9.51
CA ARG A 145 10.40 2.00 -9.55
C ARG A 145 10.04 3.34 -8.93
#